data_AF-A0A0E9NGE7-F1
#
_entry.id   AF-A0A0E9NGE7-F1
#
_cell.length_a   1.000
_cell.length_b   1.000
_cell.length_c   1.000
_cell.angle_alpha   90.00
_cell.angle_beta   90.00
_cell.angle_gamma   90.00
#
_symmetry.space_group_name_H-M   'P 1'
#
loop_
_entity.id
_entity.type
_entity.pdbx_description
1 polymer ?
#
loop_
_entity_poly.entity_id
_entity_poly.type
_entity_poly.pdbx_seq_one_letter_code
_entity_poly.pdbx_strand_id
1 'polypeptide(L)'
;MSEENIASAGGFVREDQQTSLPSPRRTASPPHTGAGGPRLYKLSHAQESRLIGYLDEHLLQISQKFLKKFHEGGYQSLPPLLEDLKPLLHLLEQTPTINIITQYLLQITDALTDWIHAFPPSPEDMFKMLETVDDMCVRLVKGEMGVGGRKMGTTERVRLKSIVERGRTAVILKMDPVDGWEVETSRTYEGVLEELG
;
A
#
# COMPACT_ATOMS: atom_id res chain seq x y z
N MET A 1 -0.50 -15.49 69.32
CA MET A 1 0.44 -14.95 70.33
C MET A 1 1.77 -14.84 69.60
N SER A 2 1.98 -13.71 68.91
CA SER A 2 2.65 -12.49 69.41
C SER A 2 4.14 -12.60 69.09
N GLU A 3 4.61 -11.82 68.10
CA GLU A 3 5.51 -10.65 68.29
C GLU A 3 6.98 -11.10 68.26
N GLU A 4 7.99 -10.38 67.79
CA GLU A 4 8.16 -9.15 67.01
C GLU A 4 9.66 -9.13 66.64
N ASN A 5 9.98 -8.44 65.55
CA ASN A 5 11.30 -8.20 65.00
C ASN A 5 12.02 -7.07 65.78
N ILE A 6 13.31 -7.19 66.11
CA ILE A 6 14.16 -6.02 66.43
C ILE A 6 15.52 -6.11 65.72
N ALA A 7 15.84 -4.95 65.13
CA ALA A 7 16.88 -4.58 64.21
C ALA A 7 18.32 -4.48 64.74
N SER A 8 19.20 -4.15 63.76
CA SER A 8 20.37 -3.22 63.85
C SER A 8 21.72 -3.91 64.08
N ALA A 9 22.86 -3.57 63.46
CA ALA A 9 23.27 -2.70 62.34
C ALA A 9 24.79 -2.89 62.17
N GLY A 10 25.33 -2.56 60.98
CA GLY A 10 26.67 -1.96 60.86
C GLY A 10 27.79 -2.81 60.23
N GLY A 11 28.58 -2.18 59.34
CA GLY A 11 29.95 -2.62 59.03
C GLY A 11 30.35 -2.55 57.55
N PHE A 12 31.20 -1.59 57.20
CA PHE A 12 31.67 -1.25 55.85
C PHE A 12 32.89 -2.09 55.36
N VAL A 13 32.97 -2.26 54.02
CA VAL A 13 34.14 -2.10 53.09
C VAL A 13 35.22 -3.19 52.87
N ARG A 14 35.28 -3.57 51.57
CA ARG A 14 36.30 -3.98 50.56
C ARG A 14 37.76 -4.44 50.85
N GLU A 15 38.24 -5.13 49.79
CA GLU A 15 39.58 -5.19 49.15
C GLU A 15 40.36 -6.48 49.47
N ASP A 16 41.10 -7.17 48.59
CA ASP A 16 41.55 -7.05 47.20
C ASP A 16 41.93 -8.48 46.75
N GLN A 17 41.69 -8.89 45.50
CA GLN A 17 42.68 -9.74 44.82
C GLN A 17 42.54 -9.72 43.29
N GLN A 18 43.43 -8.93 42.69
CA GLN A 18 43.83 -8.96 41.29
C GLN A 18 44.39 -10.34 40.87
N THR A 19 43.93 -10.88 39.74
CA THR A 19 44.80 -11.64 38.82
C THR A 19 44.44 -11.32 37.37
N SER A 20 45.47 -10.92 36.64
CA SER A 20 45.48 -10.40 35.28
C SER A 20 45.75 -11.52 34.26
N LEU A 21 45.02 -11.51 33.14
CA LEU A 21 45.35 -12.25 31.93
C LEU A 21 45.28 -11.30 30.72
N PRO A 22 46.35 -11.18 29.90
CA PRO A 22 46.35 -10.33 28.71
C PRO A 22 45.71 -11.07 27.52
N SER A 23 44.56 -10.57 27.04
CA SER A 23 43.98 -10.98 25.75
C SER A 23 44.70 -10.30 24.59
N PRO A 24 45.06 -11.00 23.50
CA PRO A 24 45.73 -10.40 22.36
C PRO A 24 44.78 -9.48 21.58
N ARG A 25 45.18 -8.22 21.51
CA ARG A 25 44.57 -7.13 20.73
C ARG A 25 44.73 -7.43 19.24
N ARG A 26 43.66 -7.87 18.56
CA ARG A 26 43.57 -7.80 17.09
C ARG A 26 43.00 -6.44 16.70
N THR A 27 43.89 -5.50 16.38
CA THR A 27 43.54 -4.30 15.59
C THR A 27 43.36 -4.74 14.14
N ALA A 28 42.15 -5.12 13.75
CA ALA A 28 41.77 -5.19 12.35
C ALA A 28 41.13 -3.86 11.96
N SER A 29 41.90 -3.03 11.26
CA SER A 29 41.37 -1.86 10.54
C SER A 29 40.35 -2.37 9.52
N PRO A 30 39.13 -1.82 9.44
CA PRO A 30 38.22 -2.20 8.36
C PRO A 30 38.79 -1.66 7.03
N PRO A 31 38.99 -2.50 6.01
CA PRO A 31 39.35 -2.04 4.68
C PRO A 31 38.18 -1.23 4.11
N HIS A 32 38.44 0.04 3.85
CA HIS A 32 37.67 0.91 2.96
C HIS A 32 37.76 0.30 1.57
N THR A 33 36.79 -0.54 1.22
CA THR A 33 36.58 -1.02 -0.16
C THR A 33 35.09 -0.92 -0.46
N GLY A 34 34.78 -0.07 -1.43
CA GLY A 34 33.41 0.26 -1.81
C GLY A 34 32.63 -0.97 -2.26
N ALA A 35 31.40 -1.06 -1.75
CA ALA A 35 30.30 -1.72 -2.41
C ALA A 35 29.11 -0.77 -2.34
N GLY A 36 29.12 0.23 -3.23
CA GLY A 36 27.93 1.03 -3.53
C GLY A 36 26.92 0.17 -4.28
N GLY A 37 26.37 -0.85 -3.61
CA GLY A 37 25.12 -1.45 -4.06
C GLY A 37 24.03 -0.38 -4.03
N PRO A 38 23.05 -0.41 -4.96
CA PRO A 38 21.95 0.54 -4.94
C PRO A 38 21.30 0.49 -3.57
N ARG A 39 21.37 1.61 -2.83
CA ARG A 39 20.69 1.75 -1.55
C ARG A 39 19.20 1.61 -1.85
N LEU A 40 18.65 0.43 -1.59
CA LEU A 40 17.22 0.19 -1.61
C LEU A 40 16.60 1.26 -0.70
N TYR A 41 15.95 2.25 -1.30
CA TYR A 41 15.40 3.40 -0.60
C TYR A 41 14.20 2.94 0.23
N LYS A 42 14.47 2.59 1.48
CA LYS A 42 13.43 2.24 2.45
C LYS A 42 13.03 3.50 3.18
N LEU A 43 11.72 3.78 3.23
CA LEU A 43 11.19 4.89 4.01
C LEU A 43 11.47 4.68 5.50
N SER A 44 11.73 5.79 6.20
CA SER A 44 11.67 5.83 7.66
C SER A 44 10.25 5.50 8.12
N HIS A 45 10.11 4.87 9.29
CA HIS A 45 8.81 4.63 9.91
C HIS A 45 7.98 5.93 10.01
N ALA A 46 8.61 7.07 10.32
CA ALA A 46 7.91 8.35 10.39
C ALA A 46 7.43 8.85 9.02
N GLN A 47 8.13 8.50 7.93
CA GLN A 47 7.70 8.82 6.56
C GLN A 47 6.57 7.89 6.13
N GLU A 48 6.65 6.59 6.45
CA GLU A 48 5.58 5.63 6.19
C GLU A 48 4.29 6.03 6.92
N SER A 49 4.36 6.41 8.20
CA SER A 49 3.18 6.87 8.96
C SER A 49 2.56 8.13 8.36
N ARG A 50 3.36 9.08 7.86
CA ARG A 50 2.83 10.29 7.19
C ARG A 50 2.18 9.95 5.86
N LEU A 51 2.77 9.05 5.08
CA LEU A 51 2.22 8.59 3.81
C LEU A 51 0.86 7.90 4.03
N ILE A 52 0.79 6.99 5.00
CA ILE A 52 -0.46 6.32 5.39
C ILE A 52 -1.51 7.36 5.79
N GLY A 53 -1.17 8.29 6.69
CA GLY A 53 -2.09 9.34 7.11
C GLY A 53 -2.59 10.20 5.95
N TYR A 54 -1.72 10.54 5.01
CA TYR A 54 -2.08 11.30 3.81
C TYR A 54 -3.04 10.51 2.90
N LEU A 55 -2.74 9.24 2.63
CA LEU A 55 -3.60 8.36 1.81
C LEU A 55 -4.97 8.17 2.46
N ASP A 56 -5.01 7.92 3.77
CA ASP A 56 -6.25 7.75 4.53
C ASP A 56 -7.11 9.01 4.51
N GLU A 57 -6.49 10.17 4.76
CA GLU A 57 -7.20 11.46 4.75
C GLU A 57 -7.82 11.75 3.39
N HIS A 58 -7.05 11.59 2.31
CA HIS A 58 -7.55 11.87 0.96
C HIS A 58 -8.61 10.86 0.50
N LEU A 59 -8.43 9.56 0.79
CA LEU A 59 -9.46 8.56 0.48
C LEU A 59 -10.75 8.80 1.27
N LEU A 60 -10.64 9.24 2.52
CA LEU A 60 -11.79 9.62 3.32
C LEU A 60 -12.50 10.84 2.73
N GLN A 61 -11.76 11.86 2.27
CA GLN A 61 -12.33 13.04 1.62
C GLN A 61 -13.09 12.65 0.33
N ILE A 62 -12.51 11.81 -0.52
CA ILE A 62 -13.18 11.29 -1.73
C ILE A 62 -14.44 10.53 -1.34
N SER A 63 -14.35 9.63 -0.37
CA SER A 63 -15.49 8.83 0.10
C SER A 63 -16.62 9.71 0.67
N GLN A 64 -16.29 10.75 1.44
CA GLN A 64 -17.28 11.69 1.97
C GLN A 64 -17.96 12.51 0.87
N LYS A 65 -17.20 12.99 -0.12
CA LYS A 65 -17.76 13.68 -1.29
C LYS A 65 -18.62 12.75 -2.15
N PHE A 66 -18.24 11.48 -2.24
CA PHE A 66 -19.02 10.43 -2.89
C PHE A 66 -20.34 10.14 -2.19
N LEU A 67 -20.35 10.05 -0.85
CA LEU A 67 -21.59 9.87 -0.10
C LEU A 67 -22.58 11.03 -0.30
N LYS A 68 -22.06 12.22 -0.60
CA LYS A 68 -22.86 13.41 -0.97
C LYS A 68 -23.16 13.50 -2.47
N LYS A 69 -22.99 12.41 -3.24
CA LYS A 69 -23.28 12.40 -4.69
C LYS A 69 -24.67 12.98 -4.98
N PHE A 70 -24.77 13.78 -6.04
CA PHE A 70 -25.99 14.49 -6.44
C PHE A 70 -26.52 15.54 -5.44
N HIS A 71 -25.70 15.93 -4.45
CA HIS A 71 -25.99 17.02 -3.53
C HIS A 71 -24.88 18.08 -3.54
N GLU A 72 -25.14 19.23 -2.91
CA GLU A 72 -24.17 20.31 -2.79
C GLU A 72 -22.88 19.85 -2.09
N GLY A 73 -21.74 20.16 -2.71
CA GLY A 73 -20.42 19.76 -2.21
C GLY A 73 -20.05 18.29 -2.45
N GLY A 74 -20.90 17.50 -3.13
CA GLY A 74 -20.57 16.15 -3.59
C GLY A 74 -20.32 16.08 -5.10
N TYR A 75 -19.93 14.90 -5.57
CA TYR A 75 -19.69 14.65 -6.98
C TYR A 75 -21.02 14.61 -7.77
N GLN A 76 -21.06 15.32 -8.90
CA GLN A 76 -22.21 15.34 -9.82
C GLN A 76 -22.09 14.32 -10.94
N SER A 77 -20.86 13.87 -11.22
CA SER A 77 -20.53 12.91 -12.25
C SER A 77 -19.26 12.15 -11.85
N LEU A 78 -18.96 11.10 -12.60
CA LEU A 78 -17.79 10.26 -12.35
C LEU A 78 -16.44 10.97 -12.62
N PRO A 79 -16.25 11.76 -13.71
CA PRO A 79 -14.94 12.30 -14.04
C PRO A 79 -14.28 13.14 -12.92
N PRO A 80 -14.99 14.07 -12.24
CA PRO A 80 -14.38 14.82 -11.13
C PRO A 80 -13.93 13.94 -9.96
N LEU A 81 -14.60 12.81 -9.72
CA LEU A 81 -14.17 11.83 -8.72
C LEU A 81 -12.87 11.15 -9.15
N LEU A 82 -12.81 10.73 -10.42
CA LEU A 82 -11.62 10.10 -10.97
C LEU A 82 -10.42 11.06 -10.99
N GLU A 83 -10.62 12.35 -11.28
CA GLU A 83 -9.57 13.37 -11.18
C GLU A 83 -9.00 13.49 -9.75
N ASP A 84 -9.85 13.46 -8.73
CA ASP A 84 -9.39 13.50 -7.33
C ASP A 84 -8.64 12.23 -6.91
N LEU A 85 -8.91 11.09 -7.57
CA LEU A 85 -8.26 9.80 -7.31
C LEU A 85 -6.86 9.69 -7.94
N LYS A 86 -6.65 10.28 -9.13
CA LYS A 86 -5.38 10.16 -9.88
C LYS A 86 -4.12 10.49 -9.07
N PRO A 87 -4.07 11.56 -8.25
CA PRO A 87 -2.90 11.87 -7.43
C PRO A 87 -2.54 10.76 -6.46
N LEU A 88 -3.54 10.05 -5.92
CA LEU A 88 -3.32 8.94 -4.99
C LEU A 88 -2.70 7.74 -5.70
N LEU A 89 -3.22 7.38 -6.88
CA LEU A 89 -2.64 6.32 -7.71
C LEU A 89 -1.19 6.63 -8.10
N HIS A 90 -0.94 7.87 -8.53
CA HIS A 90 0.41 8.31 -8.87
C HIS A 90 1.36 8.24 -7.65
N LEU A 91 0.91 8.66 -6.47
CA LEU A 91 1.70 8.56 -5.24
C LEU A 91 1.98 7.11 -4.84
N LEU A 92 0.98 6.23 -4.97
CA LEU A 92 1.15 4.79 -4.72
C LEU A 92 2.17 4.17 -5.67
N GLU A 93 2.17 4.58 -6.93
CA GLU A 93 3.16 4.11 -7.91
C GLU A 93 4.60 4.45 -7.50
N GLN A 94 4.81 5.62 -6.90
CA GLN A 94 6.12 6.07 -6.40
C GLN A 94 6.46 5.55 -5.00
N THR A 95 5.56 4.80 -4.36
CA THR A 95 5.76 4.31 -3.01
C THR A 95 6.74 3.13 -3.00
N PRO A 96 7.79 3.14 -2.16
CA PRO A 96 8.77 2.05 -2.12
C PRO A 96 8.32 0.85 -1.29
N THR A 97 7.28 0.98 -0.47
CA THR A 97 6.83 -0.04 0.48
C THR A 97 5.68 -0.86 -0.10
N ILE A 98 5.97 -2.08 -0.58
CA ILE A 98 4.98 -2.96 -1.21
C ILE A 98 3.73 -3.23 -0.37
N ASN A 99 3.87 -3.37 0.94
CA ASN A 99 2.72 -3.62 1.81
C ASN A 99 1.73 -2.45 1.77
N ILE A 100 2.23 -1.20 1.71
CA ILE A 100 1.38 -0.02 1.57
C ILE A 100 0.69 -0.06 0.20
N ILE A 101 1.47 -0.25 -0.88
CA ILE A 101 0.94 -0.33 -2.25
C ILE A 101 -0.19 -1.37 -2.34
N THR A 102 0.06 -2.59 -1.86
CA THR A 102 -0.92 -3.69 -1.89
C THR A 102 -2.21 -3.32 -1.17
N GLN A 103 -2.14 -2.82 0.06
CA GLN A 103 -3.34 -2.54 0.86
C GLN A 103 -4.21 -1.44 0.22
N TYR A 104 -3.58 -0.34 -0.20
CA TYR A 104 -4.31 0.77 -0.80
C TYR A 104 -4.79 0.47 -2.21
N LEU A 105 -4.04 -0.29 -3.02
CA LEU A 105 -4.50 -0.68 -4.35
C LEU A 105 -5.71 -1.61 -4.26
N LEU A 106 -5.72 -2.56 -3.31
CA LEU A 106 -6.90 -3.40 -3.04
C LEU A 106 -8.11 -2.55 -2.65
N GLN A 107 -7.92 -1.61 -1.72
CA GLN A 107 -8.99 -0.72 -1.26
C GLN A 107 -9.53 0.19 -2.38
N ILE A 108 -8.64 0.79 -3.17
CA ILE A 108 -9.04 1.69 -4.27
C ILE A 108 -9.75 0.90 -5.37
N THR A 109 -9.28 -0.31 -5.71
CA THR A 109 -9.91 -1.12 -6.75
C THR A 109 -11.34 -1.53 -6.36
N ASP A 110 -11.53 -1.92 -5.10
CA ASP A 110 -12.85 -2.28 -4.57
C ASP A 110 -13.77 -1.04 -4.55
N ALA A 111 -13.29 0.10 -4.01
CA ALA A 111 -14.07 1.34 -3.97
C ALA A 111 -14.40 1.91 -5.36
N LEU A 112 -13.46 1.82 -6.32
CA LEU A 112 -13.68 2.25 -7.70
C LEU A 112 -14.85 1.50 -8.35
N THR A 113 -15.01 0.22 -8.02
CA THR A 113 -16.15 -0.59 -8.50
C THR A 113 -17.47 0.01 -8.02
N ASP A 114 -17.55 0.41 -6.75
CA ASP A 114 -18.76 1.05 -6.19
C ASP A 114 -18.99 2.44 -6.78
N TRP A 115 -17.92 3.22 -6.97
CA TRP A 115 -18.00 4.55 -7.56
C TRP A 115 -18.51 4.51 -9.01
N ILE A 116 -17.98 3.60 -9.82
CA ILE A 116 -18.43 3.40 -11.22
C ILE A 116 -19.92 3.06 -11.28
N HIS A 117 -20.42 2.19 -10.40
CA HIS A 117 -21.84 1.84 -10.40
C HIS A 117 -22.75 3.03 -10.11
N ALA A 118 -22.31 3.93 -9.24
CA ALA A 118 -23.13 4.98 -8.66
C ALA A 118 -23.40 6.17 -9.60
N PHE A 119 -22.62 6.36 -10.67
CA PHE A 119 -22.77 7.47 -11.62
C PHE A 119 -23.22 6.96 -12.99
N PRO A 120 -23.78 7.82 -13.86
CA PRO A 120 -23.98 7.48 -15.28
C PRO A 120 -22.66 7.03 -15.95
N PRO A 121 -22.72 6.16 -16.97
CA PRO A 121 -21.53 5.70 -17.66
C PRO A 121 -20.77 6.87 -18.31
N SER A 122 -19.45 6.86 -18.14
CA SER A 122 -18.53 7.81 -18.74
C SER A 122 -17.36 6.99 -19.30
N PRO A 123 -17.55 6.36 -20.47
CA PRO A 123 -16.67 5.27 -20.93
C PRO A 123 -15.20 5.65 -21.04
N GLU A 124 -14.90 6.80 -21.66
CA GLU A 124 -13.52 7.29 -21.82
C GLU A 124 -12.78 7.41 -20.49
N ASP A 125 -13.36 8.12 -19.52
CA ASP A 125 -12.75 8.33 -18.21
C ASP A 125 -12.69 7.03 -17.40
N MET A 126 -13.72 6.19 -17.50
CA MET A 126 -13.78 4.88 -16.85
C MET A 126 -12.66 3.96 -17.34
N PHE A 127 -12.57 3.72 -18.65
CA PHE A 127 -11.58 2.80 -19.21
C PHE A 127 -10.16 3.30 -18.98
N LYS A 128 -9.92 4.61 -19.11
CA LYS A 128 -8.63 5.21 -18.79
C LYS A 128 -8.21 4.99 -17.33
N MET A 129 -9.15 5.13 -16.39
CA MET A 129 -8.87 4.85 -14.99
C MET A 129 -8.64 3.36 -14.74
N LEU A 130 -9.47 2.50 -15.33
CA LEU A 130 -9.34 1.03 -15.19
C LEU A 130 -8.00 0.55 -15.75
N GLU A 131 -7.57 1.04 -16.91
CA GLU A 131 -6.27 0.74 -17.49
C GLU A 131 -5.12 1.16 -16.56
N THR A 132 -5.24 2.33 -15.92
CA THR A 132 -4.25 2.82 -14.93
C THR A 132 -4.16 1.88 -13.73
N VAL A 133 -5.31 1.50 -13.16
CA VAL A 133 -5.36 0.58 -12.00
C VAL A 133 -4.88 -0.81 -12.39
N ASP A 134 -5.21 -1.29 -13.59
CA ASP A 134 -4.81 -2.60 -14.09
C ASP A 134 -3.31 -2.68 -14.34
N ASP A 135 -2.71 -1.66 -14.96
CA ASP A 135 -1.25 -1.57 -15.12
C ASP A 135 -0.55 -1.68 -13.75
N MET A 136 -1.03 -0.94 -12.75
CA MET A 136 -0.49 -1.02 -11.39
C MET A 136 -0.67 -2.42 -10.79
N CYS A 137 -1.82 -3.07 -10.98
CA CYS A 137 -2.07 -4.42 -10.49
C CYS A 137 -1.11 -5.44 -11.12
N VAL A 138 -0.93 -5.38 -12.44
CA VAL A 138 -0.03 -6.27 -13.20
C VAL A 138 1.41 -6.07 -12.75
N ARG A 139 1.88 -4.82 -12.67
CA ARG A 139 3.23 -4.49 -12.22
C ARG A 139 3.47 -4.91 -10.76
N LEU A 140 2.47 -4.76 -9.90
CA LEU A 140 2.54 -5.22 -8.51
C LEU A 140 2.70 -6.75 -8.43
N VAL A 141 1.95 -7.51 -9.23
CA VAL A 141 2.05 -8.97 -9.28
C VAL A 141 3.38 -9.45 -9.88
N LYS A 142 3.87 -8.75 -10.91
CA LYS A 142 5.19 -9.01 -11.53
C LYS A 142 6.36 -8.65 -10.61
N GLY A 143 6.11 -7.89 -9.54
CA GLY A 143 7.12 -7.44 -8.58
C GLY A 143 7.93 -6.24 -9.09
N GLU A 144 7.35 -5.47 -10.00
CA GLU A 144 7.93 -4.27 -10.60
C GLU A 144 7.60 -3.00 -9.81
N MET A 145 6.76 -3.13 -8.77
CA MET A 145 6.41 -2.05 -7.85
C MET A 145 7.10 -2.20 -6.50
N GLY A 146 7.36 -1.06 -5.87
CA GLY A 146 8.08 -1.00 -4.62
C GLY A 146 9.57 -1.35 -4.77
N VAL A 147 10.29 -1.22 -3.67
CA VAL A 147 11.74 -1.42 -3.65
C VAL A 147 12.06 -2.88 -3.30
N GLY A 148 12.95 -3.48 -4.09
CA GLY A 148 13.49 -4.82 -3.84
C GLY A 148 12.82 -5.95 -4.62
N GLY A 149 12.02 -5.65 -5.64
CA GLY A 149 11.49 -6.66 -6.57
C GLY A 149 10.56 -7.68 -5.91
N ARG A 150 9.99 -7.33 -4.75
CA ARG A 150 9.17 -8.26 -3.97
C ARG A 150 7.86 -8.46 -4.72
N LYS A 151 7.47 -9.71 -4.94
CA LYS A 151 6.16 -10.02 -5.53
C LYS A 151 5.09 -10.03 -4.44
N MET A 152 3.88 -9.68 -4.83
CA MET A 152 2.67 -9.84 -4.03
C MET A 152 2.54 -11.30 -3.55
N GLY A 153 2.13 -11.49 -2.28
CA GLY A 153 1.92 -12.83 -1.73
C GLY A 153 0.76 -13.55 -2.42
N THR A 154 0.77 -14.89 -2.40
CA THR A 154 -0.29 -15.70 -3.05
C THR A 154 -1.69 -15.34 -2.56
N THR A 155 -1.87 -15.17 -1.25
CA THR A 155 -3.17 -14.81 -0.65
C THR A 155 -3.66 -13.45 -1.12
N GLU A 156 -2.77 -12.47 -1.21
CA GLU A 156 -3.11 -11.12 -1.66
C GLU A 156 -3.46 -11.14 -3.15
N ARG A 157 -2.72 -11.90 -3.97
CA ARG A 157 -3.02 -12.06 -5.40
C ARG A 157 -4.42 -12.64 -5.64
N VAL A 158 -4.79 -13.68 -4.89
CA VAL A 158 -6.13 -14.27 -4.99
C VAL A 158 -7.21 -13.25 -4.63
N ARG A 159 -6.97 -12.42 -3.59
CA ARG A 159 -7.89 -11.33 -3.24
C ARG A 159 -7.99 -10.28 -4.34
N LEU A 160 -6.85 -9.85 -4.89
CA LEU A 160 -6.81 -8.85 -5.95
C LEU A 160 -7.58 -9.34 -7.18
N LYS A 161 -7.31 -10.58 -7.62
CA LYS A 161 -8.03 -11.21 -8.72
C LYS A 161 -9.54 -11.21 -8.50
N SER A 162 -10.01 -11.65 -7.33
CA SER A 162 -11.44 -11.65 -7.02
C SER A 162 -12.07 -10.26 -7.06
N ILE A 163 -11.37 -9.22 -6.57
CA ILE A 163 -11.86 -7.83 -6.62
C ILE A 163 -11.92 -7.35 -8.06
N VAL A 164 -10.86 -7.57 -8.84
CA VAL A 164 -10.78 -7.16 -10.25
C VAL A 164 -11.87 -7.86 -11.07
N GLU A 165 -12.07 -9.18 -10.92
CA GLU A 165 -13.14 -9.92 -11.60
C GLU A 165 -14.53 -9.34 -11.33
N ARG A 166 -14.84 -9.03 -10.06
CA ARG A 166 -16.10 -8.38 -9.69
C ARG A 166 -16.22 -6.99 -10.32
N GLY A 167 -15.16 -6.20 -10.25
CA GLY A 167 -15.11 -4.86 -10.84
C GLY A 167 -15.25 -4.86 -12.36
N ARG A 168 -14.70 -5.85 -13.06
CA ARG A 168 -14.85 -5.96 -14.51
C ARG A 168 -16.24 -6.42 -14.91
N THR A 169 -16.83 -7.36 -14.18
CA THR A 169 -18.22 -7.77 -14.37
C THR A 169 -19.18 -6.58 -14.21
N ALA A 170 -18.93 -5.74 -13.20
CA ALA A 170 -19.66 -4.50 -12.97
C ALA A 170 -19.58 -3.53 -14.15
N VAL A 171 -18.38 -3.30 -14.68
CA VAL A 171 -18.15 -2.42 -15.83
C VAL A 171 -18.85 -2.95 -17.07
N ILE A 172 -18.78 -4.26 -17.34
CA ILE A 172 -19.50 -4.90 -18.45
C ILE A 172 -21.00 -4.61 -18.37
N LEU A 173 -21.62 -4.88 -17.22
CA LEU A 173 -23.06 -4.64 -17.02
C LEU A 173 -23.43 -3.16 -17.16
N LYS A 174 -22.52 -2.26 -16.75
CA LYS A 174 -22.71 -0.81 -16.86
C LYS A 174 -22.61 -0.32 -18.30
N MET A 175 -21.78 -0.97 -19.11
CA MET A 175 -21.51 -0.63 -20.51
C MET A 175 -22.40 -1.35 -21.52
N ASP A 176 -23.12 -2.41 -21.10
CA ASP A 176 -24.10 -3.12 -21.92
C ASP A 176 -25.07 -2.21 -22.72
N PRO A 177 -25.63 -1.11 -22.15
CA PRO A 177 -26.50 -0.20 -22.90
C PRO A 177 -25.76 0.88 -23.72
N VAL A 178 -24.41 0.88 -23.76
CA VAL A 178 -23.59 1.92 -24.39
C VAL A 178 -22.94 1.37 -25.67
N ASP A 179 -23.49 1.77 -26.82
CA ASP A 179 -22.98 1.34 -28.13
C ASP A 179 -21.55 1.82 -28.40
N GLY A 180 -20.76 1.00 -29.09
CA GLY A 180 -19.44 1.37 -29.63
C GLY A 180 -18.27 1.19 -28.66
N TRP A 181 -18.49 0.51 -27.52
CA TRP A 181 -17.47 0.21 -26.51
C TRP A 181 -17.33 -1.30 -26.25
N GLU A 182 -17.86 -2.15 -27.13
CA GLU A 182 -17.88 -3.61 -26.94
C GLU A 182 -16.45 -4.16 -26.90
N VAL A 183 -15.58 -3.66 -27.78
CA VAL A 183 -14.17 -4.07 -27.87
C VAL A 183 -13.40 -3.70 -26.61
N GLU A 184 -13.49 -2.44 -26.17
CA GLU A 184 -12.84 -1.95 -24.95
C GLU A 184 -13.35 -2.70 -23.70
N THR A 185 -14.64 -3.00 -23.66
CA THR A 185 -15.27 -3.77 -22.59
C THR A 185 -14.68 -5.19 -22.51
N SER A 186 -14.60 -5.91 -23.64
CA SER A 186 -13.97 -7.23 -23.71
C SER A 186 -12.47 -7.18 -23.36
N ARG A 187 -11.74 -6.21 -23.91
CA ARG A 187 -10.30 -6.03 -23.67
C ARG A 187 -9.99 -5.81 -22.19
N THR A 188 -10.79 -4.98 -21.53
CA THR A 188 -10.63 -4.64 -20.12
C THR A 188 -10.87 -5.85 -19.22
N TYR A 189 -11.75 -6.77 -19.63
CA TYR A 189 -12.00 -8.02 -18.89
C TYR A 189 -10.86 -9.03 -19.09
N GLU A 190 -10.46 -9.31 -20.32
CA GLU A 190 -9.52 -10.40 -20.62
C GLU A 190 -8.09 -10.09 -20.21
N GLY A 191 -7.60 -8.86 -20.48
CA GLY A 191 -6.18 -8.54 -20.34
C GLY A 191 -5.63 -8.63 -18.92
N VAL A 192 -6.31 -7.99 -17.95
CA VAL A 192 -5.84 -8.00 -16.56
C VAL A 192 -6.01 -9.37 -15.89
N LEU A 193 -7.07 -10.11 -16.23
CA LEU A 193 -7.36 -11.39 -15.58
C LEU A 193 -6.40 -12.50 -16.02
N GLU A 194 -5.90 -12.46 -17.25
CA GLU A 194 -4.84 -13.35 -17.73
C GLU A 194 -3.54 -13.13 -16.96
N GLU A 195 -3.15 -11.87 -16.74
CA GLU A 195 -1.93 -11.50 -16.03
C GLU A 195 -1.99 -11.76 -14.51
N LEU A 196 -3.20 -11.80 -13.94
CA LEU A 196 -3.44 -12.17 -12.54
C LEU A 196 -3.56 -13.69 -12.31
N GLY A 197 -3.59 -14.49 -13.38
CA GLY A 197 -3.78 -15.95 -13.40
C GLY A 197 -2.53 -16.77 -13.16
#